data_AF-A0A7Y1VQT3-F1
#
_entry.id   AF-A0A7Y1VQT3-F1
#
_cell.length_a   1.000
_cell.length_b   1.000
_cell.length_c   1.000
_cell.angle_alpha   90.00
_cell.angle_beta   90.00
_cell.angle_gamma   90.00
#
_symmetry.space_group_name_H-M   'P 1'
#
loop_
_entity.id
_entity.type
_entity.pdbx_description
1 polymer ?
#
loop_
_entity_poly.entity_id
_entity_poly.type
_entity_poly.pdbx_seq_one_letter_code
_entity_poly.pdbx_strand_id
1 'polypeptide(L)'
;MRKIIFLIILVSAISLHGKDQSYGVNMDMPTNDSILLTDVTLFGYHSLRFSSETIRLLADETYRQSVYPESYGKVQLLQALQERKLQYALWILINLNLSQPDLVEPVVFKLAQSGIGLAYYLDAFYSYAFADPEVFDFETEEVYVKDPLLLELKLASARSLSLSGQRFMDLSSDPGTKPTH
;
A
#
# COMPACT_ATOMS: atom_id res chain seq x y z
N MET A 1 28.62 10.33 28.28
CA MET A 1 28.05 9.16 27.57
C MET A 1 27.55 9.69 26.23
N ARG A 2 28.25 9.67 25.07
CA ARG A 2 28.73 8.54 24.23
C ARG A 2 27.63 7.46 24.10
N LYS A 3 27.05 7.12 22.93
CA LYS A 3 27.52 7.19 21.52
C LYS A 3 26.39 6.78 20.51
N ILE A 4 26.38 7.41 19.32
CA ILE A 4 26.21 6.84 17.94
C ILE A 4 24.77 6.46 17.50
N ILE A 5 24.25 6.88 16.34
CA ILE A 5 24.43 6.36 14.94
C ILE A 5 24.15 7.52 13.94
N PHE A 6 25.17 8.07 13.26
CA PHE A 6 25.70 7.76 11.91
C PHE A 6 24.85 8.21 10.70
N LEU A 7 25.28 9.35 10.16
CA LEU A 7 25.13 9.82 8.77
C LEU A 7 26.19 9.09 7.91
N ILE A 8 25.80 8.43 6.80
CA ILE A 8 26.74 8.07 5.71
C ILE A 8 26.09 8.39 4.35
N ILE A 9 26.75 9.30 3.64
CA ILE A 9 26.66 9.56 2.20
C ILE A 9 27.71 8.68 1.50
N LEU A 10 27.43 8.31 0.24
CA LEU A 10 28.35 7.86 -0.84
C LEU A 10 28.42 6.34 -1.13
N VAL A 11 27.92 5.95 -2.32
CA VAL A 11 28.78 5.47 -3.43
C VAL A 11 28.16 5.96 -4.75
N SER A 12 28.94 6.76 -5.48
CA SER A 12 28.76 7.05 -6.90
C SER A 12 29.63 6.11 -7.74
N ALA A 13 29.15 5.81 -8.95
CA ALA A 13 29.86 5.28 -10.12
C ALA A 13 30.16 3.77 -10.22
N ILE A 14 29.30 3.06 -10.95
CA ILE A 14 29.73 2.08 -11.96
C ILE A 14 29.23 2.56 -13.33
N SER A 15 30.18 2.69 -14.26
CA SER A 15 30.05 3.16 -15.64
C SER A 15 29.19 2.28 -16.54
N LEU A 16 28.33 2.95 -17.31
CA LEU A 16 28.17 2.86 -18.78
C LEU A 16 28.39 1.50 -19.45
N HIS A 17 27.35 0.66 -19.46
CA HIS A 17 26.71 0.15 -20.69
C HIS A 17 25.51 -0.71 -20.29
N GLY A 18 24.30 -0.17 -20.50
CA GLY A 18 23.01 -0.81 -20.26
C GLY A 18 22.72 -1.10 -18.78
N LYS A 19 21.85 -0.33 -18.11
CA LYS A 19 21.35 -0.72 -16.77
C LYS A 19 20.18 0.11 -16.24
N ASP A 20 19.22 -0.64 -15.72
CA ASP A 20 18.44 -0.44 -14.50
C ASP A 20 18.53 0.94 -13.82
N GLN A 21 17.38 1.61 -13.77
CA GLN A 21 17.18 2.77 -12.93
C GLN A 21 17.01 2.34 -11.47
N SER A 22 18.08 2.48 -10.67
CA SER A 22 17.98 2.37 -9.22
C SER A 22 17.37 3.66 -8.65
N TYR A 23 16.10 3.57 -8.26
CA TYR A 23 15.43 4.66 -7.54
C TYR A 23 15.76 4.56 -6.04
N GLY A 24 16.64 5.43 -5.57
CA GLY A 24 16.86 5.66 -4.14
C GLY A 24 15.77 6.58 -3.59
N VAL A 25 14.81 6.02 -2.85
CA VAL A 25 13.83 6.79 -2.05
C VAL A 25 14.26 6.63 -0.60
N ASN A 26 14.71 7.71 0.04
CA ASN A 26 14.88 7.76 1.49
C ASN A 26 13.49 7.87 2.12
N MET A 27 12.97 6.75 2.65
CA MET A 27 11.74 6.74 3.44
C MET A 27 12.10 6.93 4.92
N ASP A 28 12.00 8.16 5.41
CA ASP A 28 11.82 8.37 6.84
C ASP A 28 10.40 7.91 7.19
N MET A 29 10.30 6.93 8.09
CA MET A 29 9.03 6.35 8.51
C MET A 29 8.12 7.41 9.13
N PRO A 30 6.86 7.57 8.68
CA PRO A 30 5.88 8.25 9.50
C PRO A 30 5.70 7.44 10.78
N THR A 31 5.79 8.12 11.92
CA THR A 31 5.37 7.57 13.20
C THR A 31 3.93 7.11 13.08
N ASN A 32 3.62 6.01 13.75
CA ASN A 32 2.31 5.38 13.78
C ASN A 32 1.29 6.33 14.42
N ASP A 33 0.85 7.34 13.67
CA ASP A 33 -0.23 8.23 14.02
C ASP A 33 -1.50 7.40 13.90
N SER A 34 -1.73 6.69 15.00
CA SER A 34 -2.91 5.94 15.38
C SER A 34 -4.16 6.41 14.64
N ILE A 35 -4.76 5.46 13.94
CA ILE A 35 -6.12 5.51 13.40
C ILE A 35 -7.01 6.18 14.45
N LEU A 36 -7.48 7.40 14.16
CA LEU A 36 -8.57 8.00 14.92
C LEU A 36 -9.85 7.25 14.50
N LEU A 37 -10.07 6.11 15.15
CA LEU A 37 -11.29 5.31 15.01
C LEU A 37 -12.45 6.20 15.45
N THR A 38 -13.35 6.50 14.52
CA THR A 38 -14.58 7.23 14.82
C THR A 38 -15.73 6.23 14.72
N ASP A 39 -16.56 6.15 15.76
CA ASP A 39 -17.74 5.28 15.76
C ASP A 39 -18.76 5.88 14.77
N VAL A 40 -18.98 5.21 13.63
CA VAL A 40 -20.03 5.57 12.67
C VAL A 40 -20.94 4.37 12.47
N THR A 41 -22.18 4.47 12.95
CA THR A 41 -23.18 3.42 12.77
C THR A 41 -23.71 3.47 11.33
N LEU A 42 -23.27 2.55 10.48
CA LEU A 42 -23.77 2.40 9.11
C LEU A 42 -24.83 1.27 8.95
N PHE A 43 -25.04 0.40 9.96
CA PHE A 43 -26.01 -0.71 9.88
C PHE A 43 -26.67 -1.08 11.22
N GLY A 44 -27.86 -0.55 11.53
CA GLY A 44 -28.70 -1.04 12.64
C GLY A 44 -28.02 -1.09 14.03
N TYR A 45 -28.44 -2.03 14.89
CA TYR A 45 -27.98 -2.19 16.29
C TYR A 45 -26.50 -2.61 16.45
N HIS A 46 -25.73 -2.75 15.37
CA HIS A 46 -24.31 -3.12 15.39
C HIS A 46 -23.46 -1.98 14.80
N SER A 47 -22.55 -1.42 15.60
CA SER A 47 -21.62 -0.41 15.11
C SER A 47 -20.46 -1.05 14.35
N LEU A 48 -20.32 -0.71 13.07
CA LEU A 48 -19.07 -0.90 12.35
C LEU A 48 -18.14 0.25 12.69
N ARG A 49 -16.86 -0.06 12.88
CA ARG A 49 -15.83 0.96 13.12
C ARG A 49 -15.06 1.18 11.84
N PHE A 50 -15.07 2.42 11.37
CA PHE A 50 -14.34 2.83 10.19
C PHE A 50 -13.16 3.71 10.59
N SER A 51 -12.11 3.68 9.76
CA SER A 51 -11.01 4.63 9.88
C SER A 51 -11.49 6.04 9.53
N SER A 52 -10.81 7.07 10.03
CA SER A 52 -11.07 8.46 9.63
C SER A 52 -10.95 8.65 8.12
N GLU A 53 -10.05 7.91 7.47
CA GLU A 53 -9.88 7.93 6.02
C GLU A 53 -11.10 7.35 5.30
N THR A 54 -11.61 6.20 5.74
CA THR A 54 -12.82 5.59 5.18
C THR A 54 -14.03 6.51 5.36
N ILE A 55 -14.17 7.12 6.55
CA ILE A 55 -15.25 8.08 6.82
C ILE A 55 -15.15 9.27 5.88
N ARG A 56 -13.94 9.80 5.65
CA ARG A 56 -13.71 10.89 4.70
C ARG A 56 -14.08 10.48 3.27
N LEU A 57 -13.70 9.29 2.83
CA LEU A 57 -14.03 8.76 1.51
C LEU A 57 -15.53 8.56 1.32
N LEU A 58 -16.25 8.15 2.36
CA LEU A 58 -17.70 8.01 2.33
C LEU A 58 -18.40 9.39 2.31
N ALA A 59 -17.91 10.35 3.09
CA ALA A 59 -18.54 11.65 3.27
C ALA A 59 -18.26 12.67 2.14
N ASP A 60 -17.09 12.60 1.49
CA ASP A 60 -16.66 13.56 0.47
C ASP A 60 -16.52 12.88 -0.90
N GLU A 61 -17.52 13.10 -1.75
CA GLU A 61 -17.55 12.55 -3.11
C GLU A 61 -16.40 13.06 -3.98
N THR A 62 -16.05 14.35 -3.88
CA THR A 62 -14.96 14.92 -4.69
C THR A 62 -13.62 14.31 -4.30
N TYR A 63 -13.41 14.13 -2.99
CA TYR A 63 -12.23 13.42 -2.49
C TYR A 63 -12.22 11.97 -2.95
N ARG A 64 -13.34 11.26 -2.84
CA ARG A 64 -13.49 9.87 -3.30
C ARG A 64 -13.12 9.73 -4.78
N GLN A 65 -13.66 10.58 -5.66
CA GLN A 65 -13.32 10.58 -7.09
C GLN A 65 -11.83 10.82 -7.36
N SER A 66 -11.14 11.62 -6.52
CA SER A 66 -9.70 11.83 -6.65
C SER A 66 -8.83 10.63 -6.22
N VAL A 67 -9.38 9.77 -5.35
CA VAL A 67 -8.72 8.58 -4.80
C VAL A 67 -8.94 7.34 -5.66
N TYR A 68 -10.08 7.25 -6.34
CA TYR A 68 -10.44 6.13 -7.24
C TYR A 68 -10.43 6.58 -8.71
N PRO A 69 -9.24 6.65 -9.35
CA PRO A 69 -9.16 6.94 -10.78
C PRO A 69 -9.70 5.78 -11.61
N GLU A 70 -10.01 6.03 -12.88
CA GLU A 70 -10.36 4.96 -13.84
C GLU A 70 -9.24 3.92 -14.04
N SER A 71 -7.98 4.32 -13.82
CA SER A 71 -6.84 3.41 -13.91
C SER A 71 -5.73 3.80 -12.94
N TYR A 72 -5.18 2.80 -12.26
CA TYR A 72 -4.02 2.95 -11.40
C TYR A 72 -2.73 2.84 -12.21
N GLY A 73 -1.71 3.63 -11.84
CA GLY A 73 -0.47 3.72 -12.59
C GLY A 73 0.76 4.00 -11.74
N LYS A 74 1.94 3.74 -12.32
CA LYS A 74 3.24 3.95 -11.67
C LYS A 74 3.47 5.40 -11.23
N VAL A 75 3.05 6.37 -12.05
CA VAL A 75 3.22 7.80 -11.74
C VAL A 75 2.50 8.17 -10.45
N GLN A 76 1.24 7.73 -10.32
CA GLN A 76 0.43 7.97 -9.14
C GLN A 76 1.01 7.29 -7.88
N LEU A 77 1.48 6.05 -8.02
CA LEU A 77 2.16 5.32 -6.95
C LEU A 77 3.39 6.10 -6.43
N LEU A 78 4.25 6.56 -7.35
CA LEU A 78 5.45 7.31 -6.99
C LEU A 78 5.10 8.62 -6.28
N GLN A 79 4.08 9.34 -6.77
CA GLN A 79 3.60 10.56 -6.14
C GLN A 79 3.09 10.29 -4.72
N ALA A 80 2.27 9.25 -4.53
CA ALA A 80 1.77 8.89 -3.20
C ALA A 80 2.89 8.56 -2.21
N LEU A 81 3.93 7.84 -2.66
CA LEU A 81 5.13 7.55 -1.86
C LEU A 81 5.92 8.83 -1.52
N GLN A 82 6.08 9.75 -2.48
CA GLN A 82 6.77 11.03 -2.27
C GLN A 82 6.02 11.94 -1.29
N GLU A 83 4.70 11.95 -1.36
CA GLU A 83 3.82 12.69 -0.46
C GLU A 83 3.64 12.01 0.91
N ARG A 84 4.36 10.91 1.17
CA ARG A 84 4.29 10.11 2.41
C ARG A 84 2.89 9.56 2.71
N LYS A 85 2.06 9.38 1.67
CA LYS A 85 0.72 8.79 1.77
C LYS A 85 0.81 7.26 1.67
N LEU A 86 1.44 6.63 2.67
CA LEU A 86 1.76 5.20 2.63
C LEU A 86 0.53 4.31 2.42
N GLN A 87 -0.55 4.50 3.18
CA GLN A 87 -1.76 3.68 3.04
C GLN A 87 -2.35 3.77 1.63
N TYR A 88 -2.38 4.97 1.05
CA TYR A 88 -2.84 5.17 -0.32
C TYR A 88 -1.89 4.52 -1.34
N ALA A 89 -0.58 4.64 -1.14
CA ALA A 89 0.40 3.96 -2.00
C ALA A 89 0.24 2.42 -1.97
N LEU A 90 -0.05 1.84 -0.80
CA LEU A 90 -0.34 0.42 -0.65
C LEU A 90 -1.66 0.03 -1.34
N TRP A 91 -2.68 0.88 -1.26
CA TRP A 91 -3.92 0.70 -2.02
C TRP A 91 -3.67 0.70 -3.53
N ILE A 92 -2.85 1.62 -4.04
CA ILE A 92 -2.45 1.64 -5.46
C ILE A 92 -1.72 0.35 -5.84
N LEU A 93 -0.83 -0.17 -4.99
CA LEU A 93 -0.13 -1.44 -5.22
C LEU A 93 -1.09 -2.62 -5.28
N ILE A 94 -2.09 -2.67 -4.40
CA ILE A 94 -3.14 -3.72 -4.41
C ILE A 94 -3.86 -3.76 -5.76
N ASN A 95 -4.25 -2.60 -6.28
CA ASN A 95 -4.94 -2.50 -7.57
C ASN A 95 -4.00 -2.75 -8.77
N LEU A 96 -2.78 -2.23 -8.73
CA LEU A 96 -1.77 -2.49 -9.76
C LEU A 96 -1.44 -3.98 -9.85
N ASN A 97 -1.40 -4.70 -8.74
CA ASN A 97 -1.06 -6.13 -8.75
C ASN A 97 -2.12 -7.00 -9.47
N LEU A 98 -3.35 -6.52 -9.60
CA LEU A 98 -4.39 -7.20 -10.38
C LEU A 98 -4.17 -7.09 -11.89
N SER A 99 -3.53 -6.01 -12.36
CA SER A 99 -3.38 -5.71 -13.79
C SER A 99 -1.94 -5.80 -14.30
N GLN A 100 -0.96 -5.51 -13.45
CA GLN A 100 0.46 -5.32 -13.76
C GLN A 100 1.35 -5.85 -12.61
N PRO A 101 1.27 -7.14 -12.25
CA PRO A 101 2.00 -7.72 -11.12
C PRO A 101 3.53 -7.54 -11.23
N ASP A 102 4.09 -7.63 -12.43
CA ASP A 102 5.54 -7.49 -12.68
C ASP A 102 6.09 -6.10 -12.29
N LEU A 103 5.26 -5.05 -12.35
CA LEU A 103 5.66 -3.70 -11.95
C LEU A 103 5.69 -3.53 -10.43
N VAL A 104 4.94 -4.35 -9.71
CA VAL A 104 4.69 -4.20 -8.28
C VAL A 104 5.79 -4.87 -7.45
N GLU A 105 6.29 -6.02 -7.91
CA GLU A 105 7.24 -6.84 -7.16
C GLU A 105 8.49 -6.07 -6.66
N PRO A 106 9.20 -5.26 -7.49
CA PRO A 106 10.38 -4.54 -7.02
C PRO A 106 10.06 -3.49 -5.94
N VAL A 107 8.85 -2.93 -5.96
CA VAL A 107 8.41 -1.94 -4.96
C VAL A 107 8.09 -2.63 -3.64
N VAL A 108 7.39 -3.78 -3.71
CA VAL A 108 7.06 -4.60 -2.53
C VAL A 108 8.32 -5.02 -1.78
N PHE A 109 9.36 -5.44 -2.50
CA PHE A 109 10.63 -5.84 -1.86
C PHE A 109 11.28 -4.70 -1.11
N LYS A 110 11.32 -3.49 -1.71
CA LYS A 110 11.84 -2.30 -1.04
C LYS A 110 11.04 -1.95 0.21
N LEU A 111 9.71 -2.02 0.13
CA LEU A 111 8.82 -1.77 1.27
C LEU A 111 9.02 -2.81 2.38
N ALA A 112 9.20 -4.09 2.02
CA ALA A 112 9.45 -5.16 2.98
C ALA A 112 10.78 -4.95 3.74
N GLN A 113 11.84 -4.51 3.05
CA GLN A 113 13.10 -4.12 3.69
C GLN A 113 12.95 -2.94 4.66
N SER A 114 11.98 -2.06 4.41
CA SER A 114 11.60 -0.97 5.31
C SER A 114 10.67 -1.41 6.45
N GLY A 115 10.35 -2.70 6.57
CA GLY A 115 9.51 -3.25 7.64
C GLY A 115 8.01 -3.25 7.34
N ILE A 116 7.59 -3.00 6.10
CA ILE A 116 6.18 -3.06 5.70
C ILE A 116 5.78 -4.52 5.46
N GLY A 117 4.98 -5.06 6.39
CA GLY A 117 4.45 -6.42 6.34
C GLY A 117 2.93 -6.50 6.12
N LEU A 118 2.34 -7.67 6.38
CA LEU A 118 0.94 -8.01 6.10
C LEU A 118 -0.07 -7.00 6.64
N ALA A 119 0.11 -6.59 7.90
CA ALA A 119 -0.82 -5.70 8.58
C ALA A 119 -1.05 -4.41 7.78
N TYR A 120 0.00 -3.82 7.22
CA TYR A 120 -0.11 -2.57 6.46
C TYR A 120 -0.93 -2.71 5.17
N TYR A 121 -0.78 -3.84 4.45
CA TYR A 121 -1.57 -4.09 3.24
C TYR A 121 -3.04 -4.36 3.57
N LEU A 122 -3.31 -5.07 4.66
CA LEU A 122 -4.69 -5.30 5.12
C LEU A 122 -5.33 -4.01 5.64
N ASP A 123 -4.57 -3.18 6.37
CA ASP A 123 -5.05 -1.88 6.85
C ASP A 123 -5.39 -0.96 5.68
N ALA A 124 -4.54 -0.92 4.65
CA ALA A 124 -4.85 -0.21 3.41
C ALA A 124 -6.09 -0.79 2.73
N PHE A 125 -6.20 -2.12 2.60
CA PHE A 125 -7.39 -2.75 2.04
C PHE A 125 -8.66 -2.33 2.78
N TYR A 126 -8.72 -2.47 4.10
CA TYR A 126 -9.91 -2.12 4.88
C TYR A 126 -10.19 -0.62 4.93
N SER A 127 -9.18 0.22 4.70
CA SER A 127 -9.37 1.68 4.66
C SER A 127 -10.06 2.13 3.37
N TYR A 128 -9.74 1.52 2.23
CA TYR A 128 -10.18 1.98 0.91
C TYR A 128 -11.28 1.08 0.31
N ALA A 129 -11.24 -0.24 0.48
CA ALA A 129 -12.14 -1.15 -0.24
C ALA A 129 -13.64 -0.86 -0.02
N PHE A 130 -14.03 -0.42 1.18
CA PHE A 130 -15.44 -0.12 1.51
C PHE A 130 -15.97 1.18 0.90
N ALA A 131 -15.09 2.02 0.34
CA ALA A 131 -15.46 3.26 -0.33
C ALA A 131 -15.16 3.21 -1.84
N ASP A 132 -14.80 2.04 -2.36
CA ASP A 132 -14.40 1.84 -3.75
C ASP A 132 -15.64 1.72 -4.66
N PRO A 133 -15.84 2.65 -5.62
CA PRO A 133 -16.99 2.65 -6.52
C PRO A 133 -17.00 1.49 -7.53
N GLU A 134 -15.88 0.78 -7.72
CA GLU A 134 -15.87 -0.46 -8.50
C GLU A 134 -16.53 -1.62 -7.75
N VAL A 135 -16.49 -1.58 -6.42
CA VAL A 135 -16.96 -2.65 -5.54
C VAL A 135 -18.33 -2.33 -4.94
N PHE A 136 -18.59 -1.08 -4.61
CA PHE A 136 -19.80 -0.61 -3.94
C PHE A 136 -20.55 0.39 -4.81
N ASP A 137 -21.87 0.32 -4.74
CA ASP A 137 -22.76 1.35 -5.30
C ASP A 137 -23.20 2.30 -4.17
N PHE A 138 -23.17 3.59 -4.49
CA PHE A 138 -23.54 4.70 -3.60
C PHE A 138 -24.72 5.53 -4.14
N GLU A 139 -25.37 5.11 -5.25
CA GLU A 139 -26.44 5.86 -5.91
C GLU A 139 -27.78 5.86 -5.15
N THR A 140 -27.96 4.96 -4.18
CA THR A 140 -29.18 4.85 -3.35
C THR A 140 -28.93 5.27 -1.90
N GLU A 141 -29.99 5.56 -1.13
CA GLU A 141 -29.92 5.76 0.34
C GLU A 141 -29.35 4.53 1.09
N GLU A 142 -29.14 3.42 0.37
CA GLU A 142 -28.57 2.16 0.84
C GLU A 142 -27.29 1.84 0.06
N VAL A 143 -26.24 1.40 0.76
CA VAL A 143 -24.96 0.98 0.17
C VAL A 143 -25.02 -0.51 -0.14
N TYR A 144 -24.78 -0.88 -1.39
CA TYR A 144 -24.78 -2.27 -1.84
C TYR A 144 -23.44 -2.70 -2.41
N VAL A 145 -23.06 -3.96 -2.17
CA VAL A 145 -21.88 -4.58 -2.82
C VAL A 145 -22.26 -4.87 -4.27
N LYS A 146 -21.72 -4.07 -5.20
CA LYS A 146 -21.90 -4.20 -6.65
C LYS A 146 -21.08 -5.37 -7.22
N ASP A 147 -19.83 -5.51 -6.78
CA ASP A 147 -18.94 -6.57 -7.25
C ASP A 147 -18.22 -7.27 -6.08
N PRO A 148 -18.85 -8.31 -5.49
CA PRO A 148 -18.24 -9.07 -4.40
C PRO A 148 -17.02 -9.88 -4.86
N LEU A 149 -16.93 -10.26 -6.13
CA LEU A 149 -15.78 -11.00 -6.63
C LEU A 149 -14.54 -10.10 -6.70
N LEU A 150 -14.72 -8.86 -7.17
CA LEU A 150 -13.65 -7.89 -7.21
C LEU A 150 -13.14 -7.54 -5.81
N LEU A 151 -14.02 -7.44 -4.81
CA LEU A 151 -13.63 -7.26 -3.41
C LEU A 151 -12.69 -8.38 -2.94
N GLU A 152 -13.06 -9.64 -3.21
CA GLU A 152 -12.25 -10.81 -2.86
C GLU A 152 -10.91 -10.84 -3.62
N LEU A 153 -10.91 -10.44 -4.90
CA LEU A 153 -9.67 -10.32 -5.68
C LEU A 153 -8.73 -9.25 -5.10
N LYS A 154 -9.26 -8.09 -4.69
CA LYS A 154 -8.46 -7.03 -4.04
C LYS A 154 -7.92 -7.51 -2.69
N LEU A 155 -8.69 -8.26 -1.91
CA LEU A 155 -8.21 -8.87 -0.66
C LEU A 155 -7.12 -9.93 -0.90
N ALA A 156 -7.31 -10.78 -1.90
CA ALA A 156 -6.32 -11.78 -2.31
C ALA A 156 -5.02 -11.11 -2.78
N SER A 157 -5.13 -10.00 -3.52
CA SER A 157 -4.01 -9.18 -3.94
C SER A 157 -3.23 -8.64 -2.75
N ALA A 158 -3.90 -8.02 -1.77
CA ALA A 158 -3.25 -7.52 -0.54
C ALA A 158 -2.47 -8.63 0.20
N ARG A 159 -3.06 -9.82 0.31
CA ARG A 159 -2.39 -10.99 0.91
C ARG A 159 -1.18 -11.46 0.09
N SER A 160 -1.33 -11.52 -1.23
CA SER A 160 -0.25 -11.93 -2.14
C SER A 160 0.96 -11.01 -2.02
N LEU A 161 0.74 -9.68 -2.02
CA LEU A 161 1.81 -8.69 -1.88
C LEU A 161 2.57 -8.87 -0.56
N SER A 162 1.85 -9.07 0.53
CA SER A 162 2.49 -9.35 1.81
C SER A 162 3.31 -10.63 1.80
N LEU A 163 2.79 -11.72 1.21
CA LEU A 163 3.50 -12.99 1.16
C LEU A 163 4.77 -12.88 0.32
N SER A 164 4.72 -12.15 -0.80
CA SER A 164 5.90 -11.86 -1.62
C SER A 164 6.96 -11.09 -0.83
N GLY A 165 6.57 -10.07 -0.07
CA GLY A 165 7.47 -9.32 0.80
C GLY A 165 8.10 -10.21 1.89
N GLN A 166 7.31 -11.04 2.56
CA GLN A 166 7.80 -11.94 3.60
C GLN A 166 8.79 -12.97 3.04
N ARG A 167 8.46 -13.60 1.91
CA ARG A 167 9.34 -14.58 1.24
C ARG A 167 10.67 -13.97 0.87
N PHE A 168 10.67 -12.73 0.38
CA PHE A 168 11.90 -12.00 0.09
C PHE A 168 12.73 -11.79 1.36
N MET A 169 12.11 -11.39 2.47
CA MET A 169 12.80 -11.20 3.75
C MET A 169 13.39 -12.51 4.29
N ASP A 170 12.64 -13.61 4.20
CA ASP A 170 13.08 -14.95 4.62
C ASP A 170 14.31 -15.40 3.81
N LEU A 171 14.26 -15.25 2.48
CA LEU A 171 15.39 -15.57 1.59
C LEU A 171 16.61 -14.69 1.86
N SER A 172 16.40 -13.40 2.16
CA SER A 172 17.50 -12.48 2.47
C SER A 172 18.14 -12.72 3.84
N SER A 173 17.46 -13.42 4.74
CA SER A 173 17.89 -13.69 6.10
C SER A 173 18.60 -15.04 6.26
N ASP A 174 18.57 -15.92 5.26
CA ASP A 174 19.24 -17.22 5.28
C ASP A 174 20.75 -17.09 4.94
N PRO A 175 21.67 -17.29 5.91
CA PRO A 175 23.11 -17.19 5.68
C PRO A 175 23.68 -18.29 4.77
N GLY A 176 22.88 -19.28 4.38
CA GLY A 176 23.29 -20.41 3.52
C GLY A 176 23.30 -20.11 2.01
N THR A 177 22.67 -19.03 1.55
CA THR A 177 22.61 -18.67 0.13
C THR A 177 23.65 -17.61 -0.22
N LYS A 178 24.94 -17.96 -0.12
CA LYS A 178 25.94 -17.18 -0.86
C LYS A 178 25.65 -17.33 -2.35
N PRO A 179 25.44 -16.25 -3.12
CA PRO A 179 25.43 -16.36 -4.57
C PRO A 179 26.82 -16.80 -5.00
N THR A 180 26.93 -18.05 -5.44
CA THR A 180 27.94 -18.40 -6.44
C THR A 180 27.50 -17.67 -7.71
N HIS A 181 28.09 -16.52 -8.00
CA HIS A 181 28.51 -16.05 -9.33
C HIS A 181 28.97 -14.59 -9.26
#